data_AF-A0AAE1C2F8-F1
#
_entry.id   AF-A0AAE1C2F8-F1
#
_cell.length_a   1.000
_cell.length_b   1.000
_cell.length_c   1.000
_cell.angle_alpha   90.00
_cell.angle_beta   90.00
_cell.angle_gamma   90.00
#
_symmetry.space_group_name_H-M   'P 1'
#
loop_
_entity.id
_entity.type
_entity.pdbx_description
1 polymer ?
#
loop_
_entity_poly.entity_id
_entity_poly.type
_entity_poly.pdbx_seq_one_letter_code
_entity_poly.pdbx_strand_id
1 'polypeptide(L)'
;MYCLRGPQLSLLLATIALEGMVTDGAALSEARIASPTEDVASSESPLGLPTFPKLQGLSCENEGFMSIDTDGVYRAYLADGTVTDASRLSPQQIQIFLSACEPWESTTEMQELRTIYTDVDSSRIPDEQLLNPSDSARPWDKIAAFADAVATTPRRRCNAED
;
A
#
# COMPACT_ATOMS: atom_id res chain seq x y z
N MET A 1 0.73 -17.29 17.98
CA MET A 1 0.63 -17.25 16.50
C MET A 1 -0.83 -17.04 16.17
N TYR A 2 -1.27 -15.78 16.27
CA TYR A 2 -2.68 -15.43 16.18
C TYR A 2 -2.99 -14.92 14.78
N CYS A 3 -3.67 -15.75 13.98
CA CYS A 3 -4.29 -15.30 12.75
C CYS A 3 -5.46 -14.36 13.11
N LEU A 4 -5.29 -13.05 12.95
CA LEU A 4 -6.42 -12.12 13.02
C LEU A 4 -7.31 -12.32 11.79
N ARG A 5 -8.53 -12.80 12.05
CA ARG A 5 -9.57 -13.09 11.06
C ARG A 5 -10.06 -11.80 10.40
N GLY A 6 -10.10 -11.79 9.07
CA GLY A 6 -11.14 -11.09 8.31
C GLY A 6 -10.67 -9.96 7.38
N PRO A 7 -11.55 -9.51 6.46
CA PRO A 7 -11.18 -8.72 5.28
C PRO A 7 -10.94 -7.22 5.53
N GLN A 8 -10.83 -6.77 6.79
CA GLN A 8 -10.76 -5.34 7.13
C GLN A 8 -9.49 -4.63 6.62
N LEU A 9 -8.35 -5.32 6.58
CA LEU A 9 -7.08 -4.69 6.15
C LEU A 9 -7.02 -4.32 4.66
N SER A 10 -7.81 -4.97 3.79
CA SER A 10 -7.89 -4.57 2.37
C SER A 10 -8.72 -3.29 2.16
N LEU A 11 -9.55 -2.88 3.11
CA LEU A 11 -10.40 -1.70 2.96
C LEU A 11 -9.69 -0.40 3.36
N LEU A 12 -8.70 -0.45 4.27
CA LEU A 12 -8.13 0.76 4.86
C LEU A 12 -7.11 1.49 3.97
N LEU A 13 -6.38 0.77 3.11
CA LEU A 13 -5.51 1.38 2.10
C LEU A 13 -6.31 2.14 1.03
N ALA A 14 -7.58 1.79 0.81
CA ALA A 14 -8.46 2.53 -0.09
C ALA A 14 -8.94 3.87 0.51
N THR A 15 -9.12 3.95 1.83
CA THR A 15 -9.63 5.16 2.50
C THR A 15 -8.66 6.34 2.39
N ILE A 16 -7.35 6.09 2.50
CA ILE A 16 -6.32 7.15 2.40
C ILE A 16 -6.23 7.73 0.97
N ALA A 17 -6.74 7.01 -0.04
CA ALA A 17 -6.71 7.44 -1.44
C ALA A 17 -7.96 8.21 -1.91
N LEU A 18 -8.97 8.42 -1.06
CA LEU A 18 -10.30 8.88 -1.50
C LEU A 18 -10.79 10.22 -0.91
N GLU A 19 -10.22 10.74 0.17
CA GLU A 19 -10.63 12.04 0.75
C GLU A 19 -10.01 13.26 0.03
N GLY A 20 -10.01 13.22 -1.30
CA GLY A 20 -9.61 14.30 -2.21
C GLY A 20 -10.79 15.07 -2.81
N MET A 21 -11.95 15.10 -2.15
CA MET A 21 -13.13 15.81 -2.65
C MET A 21 -13.15 17.29 -2.26
N VAL A 22 -13.02 18.11 -3.30
CA VAL A 22 -13.20 19.57 -3.35
C VAL A 22 -14.44 20.05 -2.59
N THR A 23 -14.28 21.12 -1.78
CA THR A 23 -15.29 22.18 -1.65
C THR A 23 -14.63 23.55 -1.69
N ASP A 24 -15.09 24.40 -2.62
CA ASP A 24 -14.73 25.81 -2.81
C ASP A 24 -14.85 26.69 -1.55
N GLY A 25 -14.09 27.80 -1.52
CA GLY A 25 -14.52 28.99 -0.76
C GLY A 25 -13.47 30.03 -0.37
N ALA A 26 -13.27 31.06 -1.23
CA ALA A 26 -12.79 32.41 -0.90
C ALA A 26 -11.34 32.57 -0.35
N ALA A 27 -10.41 33.18 -1.12
CA ALA A 27 -10.08 34.63 -1.12
C ALA A 27 -9.09 35.02 0.02
N LEU A 28 -8.02 35.81 -0.17
CA LEU A 28 -7.68 36.82 -1.19
C LEU A 28 -6.16 37.15 -1.14
N SER A 29 -5.56 37.60 -2.27
CA SER A 29 -4.31 38.42 -2.38
C SER A 29 -2.97 37.89 -1.79
N GLU A 30 -1.76 38.22 -2.27
CA GLU A 30 -1.22 38.75 -3.54
C GLU A 30 0.32 38.60 -3.47
N ALA A 31 1.02 38.04 -4.48
CA ALA A 31 2.42 38.37 -4.82
C ALA A 31 2.96 37.62 -6.06
N ARG A 32 3.16 38.37 -7.15
CA ARG A 32 4.22 38.14 -8.16
C ARG A 32 5.54 37.80 -7.45
N ILE A 33 6.39 36.84 -7.84
CA ILE A 33 7.04 36.56 -9.15
C ILE A 33 7.84 35.23 -8.95
N ALA A 34 8.17 34.35 -9.91
CA ALA A 34 7.97 34.26 -11.36
C ALA A 34 8.01 32.77 -11.83
N SER A 35 8.59 32.49 -13.01
CA SER A 35 8.87 31.15 -13.59
C SER A 35 10.05 31.30 -14.59
N PRO A 36 10.58 30.26 -15.27
CA PRO A 36 10.27 28.82 -15.22
C PRO A 36 11.54 27.92 -15.09
N THR A 37 11.40 26.63 -15.45
CA THR A 37 12.43 25.55 -15.54
C THR A 37 12.97 25.05 -14.19
N GLU A 38 12.99 23.75 -13.88
CA GLU A 38 12.88 22.54 -14.72
C GLU A 38 11.83 21.52 -14.22
N ASP A 39 11.40 20.62 -15.11
CA ASP A 39 10.51 19.49 -14.84
C ASP A 39 11.10 18.51 -13.81
N VAL A 40 10.57 18.52 -12.59
CA VAL A 40 10.50 17.31 -11.76
C VAL A 40 9.07 17.20 -11.24
N ALA A 41 8.29 16.30 -11.84
CA ALA A 41 6.94 15.96 -11.39
C ALA A 41 6.98 15.11 -10.11
N SER A 42 7.56 15.65 -9.03
CA SER A 42 7.35 15.16 -7.69
C SER A 42 5.89 15.41 -7.34
N SER A 43 5.10 14.34 -7.28
CA SER A 43 3.71 14.38 -6.79
C SER A 43 3.71 14.56 -5.26
N GLU A 44 4.21 15.70 -4.79
CA GLU A 44 4.22 16.06 -3.38
C GLU A 44 2.79 16.27 -2.89
N SER A 45 2.38 15.49 -1.88
CA SER A 45 1.17 15.81 -1.13
C SER A 45 1.27 17.22 -0.53
N PRO A 46 0.19 17.99 -0.44
CA PRO A 46 0.19 19.39 0.00
C PRO A 46 0.64 19.63 1.46
N LEU A 47 1.06 18.59 2.17
CA LEU A 47 1.62 18.63 3.53
C LEU A 47 3.08 18.15 3.61
N GLY A 48 3.75 17.88 2.49
CA GLY A 48 5.16 17.42 2.45
C GLY A 48 5.39 16.02 3.06
N LEU A 49 4.32 15.28 3.37
CA LEU A 49 4.41 13.90 3.84
C LEU A 49 4.65 12.94 2.67
N PRO A 50 5.57 11.97 2.79
CA PRO A 50 5.84 11.02 1.71
C PRO A 50 4.63 10.08 1.52
N THR A 51 3.91 10.30 0.42
CA THR A 51 2.74 9.52 0.03
C THR A 51 3.10 8.07 -0.27
N PHE A 52 2.19 7.13 -0.01
CA PHE A 52 2.36 5.75 -0.47
C PHE A 52 2.32 5.65 -2.00
N PRO A 53 3.20 4.86 -2.63
CA PRO A 53 3.21 4.69 -4.07
C PRO A 53 1.93 3.95 -4.53
N LYS A 54 1.26 4.46 -5.55
CA LYS A 54 0.06 3.86 -6.11
C LYS A 54 0.42 2.70 -7.05
N LEU A 55 0.18 1.48 -6.59
CA LEU A 55 0.27 0.28 -7.44
C LEU A 55 -0.93 0.21 -8.40
N GLN A 56 -0.69 -0.21 -9.64
CA GLN A 56 -1.65 -0.35 -10.73
C GLN A 56 -1.97 -1.82 -11.07
N GLY A 57 -1.27 -2.79 -10.45
CA GLY A 57 -1.39 -4.22 -10.76
C GLY A 57 -2.70 -4.92 -10.39
N LEU A 58 -3.67 -4.23 -9.77
CA LEU A 58 -4.97 -4.79 -9.38
C LEU A 58 -6.10 -4.07 -10.13
N SER A 59 -7.12 -4.83 -10.55
CA SER A 59 -8.30 -4.32 -11.28
C SER A 59 -9.56 -5.05 -10.84
N CYS A 60 -10.73 -4.66 -11.36
CA CYS A 60 -11.97 -5.39 -11.11
C CYS A 60 -11.93 -6.83 -11.66
N GLU A 61 -11.17 -7.08 -12.73
CA GLU A 61 -10.99 -8.40 -13.32
C GLU A 61 -9.89 -9.21 -12.62
N ASN A 62 -8.87 -8.52 -12.10
CA ASN A 62 -7.74 -9.08 -11.36
C ASN A 62 -7.86 -8.73 -9.88
N GLU A 63 -8.82 -9.37 -9.20
CA GLU A 63 -9.00 -9.29 -7.75
C GLU A 63 -7.74 -9.78 -7.01
N GLY A 64 -7.26 -8.97 -6.07
CA GLY A 64 -6.06 -9.23 -5.29
C GLY A 64 -6.00 -8.35 -4.05
N PHE A 65 -4.86 -8.37 -3.36
CA PHE A 65 -4.61 -7.55 -2.17
C PHE A 65 -3.23 -6.90 -2.23
N MET A 66 -3.05 -5.83 -1.44
CA MET A 66 -1.76 -5.16 -1.31
C MET A 66 -1.14 -5.49 0.06
N SER A 67 0.17 -5.73 0.08
CA SER A 67 0.93 -6.07 1.30
C SER A 67 2.23 -5.30 1.31
N ILE A 68 2.63 -4.81 2.49
CA ILE A 68 4.03 -4.51 2.77
C ILE A 68 4.62 -5.78 3.36
N ASP A 69 5.70 -6.24 2.75
CA ASP A 69 6.37 -7.47 3.11
C ASP A 69 7.57 -7.19 4.02
N THR A 70 8.14 -8.24 4.61
CA THR A 70 9.23 -8.13 5.62
C THR A 70 10.53 -7.52 5.08
N ASP A 71 10.65 -7.40 3.76
CA ASP A 71 11.75 -6.73 3.06
C ASP A 71 11.50 -5.24 2.77
N GLY A 72 10.36 -4.69 3.22
CA GLY A 72 9.98 -3.28 3.07
C GLY A 72 9.54 -2.90 1.65
N VAL A 73 9.28 -3.89 0.79
CA VAL A 73 8.68 -3.67 -0.53
C VAL A 73 7.16 -3.78 -0.39
N TYR A 74 6.46 -2.83 -1.01
CA TYR A 74 5.01 -2.83 -1.14
C TYR A 74 4.62 -3.55 -2.43
N ARG A 75 3.85 -4.63 -2.33
CA ARG A 75 3.50 -5.51 -3.45
C ARG A 75 2.00 -5.72 -3.58
N ALA A 76 1.54 -5.84 -4.82
CA ALA A 76 0.19 -6.27 -5.19
C ALA A 76 0.22 -7.77 -5.53
N TYR A 77 -0.59 -8.55 -4.81
CA TYR A 77 -0.68 -10.01 -4.93
C TYR A 77 -2.05 -10.45 -5.46
N LEU A 78 -2.04 -11.43 -6.37
CA LEU A 78 -3.23 -12.20 -6.74
C LEU A 78 -3.43 -13.39 -5.79
N ALA A 79 -4.60 -14.05 -5.90
CA ALA A 79 -4.98 -15.18 -5.05
C ALA A 79 -4.09 -16.43 -5.18
N ASP A 80 -3.32 -16.56 -6.27
CA ASP A 80 -2.31 -17.62 -6.48
C ASP A 80 -0.92 -17.27 -5.89
N GLY A 81 -0.76 -16.05 -5.34
CA GLY A 81 0.51 -15.53 -4.87
C GLY A 81 1.39 -14.90 -5.96
N THR A 82 0.89 -14.73 -7.19
CA THR A 82 1.57 -13.98 -8.25
C THR A 82 1.59 -12.48 -7.90
N VAL A 83 2.76 -11.84 -8.03
CA VAL A 83 2.90 -10.39 -7.84
C VAL A 83 2.65 -9.70 -9.17
N THR A 84 1.73 -8.73 -9.21
CA THR A 84 1.39 -7.97 -10.42
C THR A 84 2.05 -6.59 -10.48
N ASP A 85 2.39 -6.01 -9.34
CA ASP A 85 3.07 -4.72 -9.23
C ASP A 85 3.79 -4.59 -7.89
N ALA A 86 4.86 -3.80 -7.84
CA ALA A 86 5.70 -3.64 -6.66
C ALA A 86 6.40 -2.27 -6.63
N SER A 87 6.50 -1.68 -5.45
CA SER A 87 7.29 -0.47 -5.19
C SER A 87 8.11 -0.60 -3.92
N ARG A 88 9.37 -0.14 -3.98
CA ARG A 88 10.21 0.05 -2.79
C ARG A 88 9.61 1.15 -1.91
N LEU A 89 9.62 0.94 -0.59
CA LEU A 89 9.25 1.98 0.38
C LEU A 89 10.50 2.56 1.04
N SER A 90 10.52 3.88 1.19
CA SER A 90 11.49 4.58 2.03
C SER A 90 11.25 4.25 3.52
N PRO A 91 12.28 4.38 4.38
CA PRO A 91 12.11 4.23 5.83
C PRO A 91 11.01 5.14 6.40
N GLN A 92 10.80 6.33 5.83
CA GLN A 92 9.76 7.26 6.24
C GLN A 92 8.35 6.73 5.93
N GLN A 93 8.13 6.12 4.76
CA GLN A 93 6.85 5.48 4.41
C GLN A 93 6.58 4.27 5.31
N ILE A 94 7.61 3.48 5.65
CA ILE A 94 7.49 2.36 6.60
C ILE A 94 7.06 2.87 7.99
N GLN A 95 7.62 3.99 8.48
CA GLN A 95 7.16 4.59 9.75
C GLN A 95 5.70 5.08 9.67
N ILE A 96 5.27 5.68 8.56
CA ILE A 96 3.86 6.08 8.36
C ILE A 96 2.93 4.85 8.42
N PHE A 97 3.31 3.73 7.80
CA PHE A 97 2.57 2.47 7.91
C PHE A 97 2.49 1.97 9.35
N LEU A 98 3.61 1.95 10.09
CA LEU A 98 3.61 1.55 11.50
C LEU A 98 2.69 2.44 12.36
N SER A 99 2.70 3.75 12.15
CA SER A 99 1.77 4.68 12.82
C SER A 99 0.31 4.46 12.41
N ALA A 100 0.03 4.04 11.17
CA ALA A 100 -1.31 3.71 10.71
C ALA A 100 -1.84 2.37 11.28
N CYS A 101 -0.96 1.42 11.60
CA CYS A 101 -1.30 0.16 12.27
C CYS A 101 -1.53 0.31 13.79
N GLU A 102 -0.82 1.24 14.45
CA GLU A 102 -0.85 1.41 15.91
C GLU A 102 -2.25 1.50 16.59
N PRO A 103 -3.30 2.12 15.99
CA PRO A 103 -4.64 2.11 16.59
C PRO A 103 -5.44 0.81 16.41
N TRP A 104 -4.97 -0.15 15.59
CA TRP A 104 -5.71 -1.38 15.25
C TRP A 104 -5.06 -2.67 15.77
N GLU A 105 -3.74 -2.67 15.92
CA GLU A 105 -2.93 -3.80 16.39
C GLU A 105 -2.75 -3.77 17.92
N SER A 106 -2.56 -4.92 18.58
CA SER A 106 -2.22 -4.93 20.01
C SER A 106 -0.80 -4.43 20.27
N THR A 107 -0.49 -4.08 21.52
CA THR A 107 0.87 -3.65 21.92
C THR A 107 1.94 -4.70 21.59
N THR A 108 1.60 -6.00 21.65
CA THR A 108 2.52 -7.08 21.30
C THR A 108 2.74 -7.15 19.78
N GLU A 109 1.67 -7.12 18.99
CA GLU A 109 1.74 -7.12 17.52
C GLU A 109 2.50 -5.88 17.00
N MET A 110 2.27 -4.69 17.58
CA MET A 110 3.04 -3.49 17.26
C MET A 110 4.52 -3.58 17.63
N GLN A 111 4.87 -4.30 18.70
CA GLN A 111 6.28 -4.53 19.06
C GLN A 111 6.94 -5.52 18.09
N GLU A 112 6.23 -6.56 17.66
CA GLU A 112 6.69 -7.49 16.62
C GLU A 112 6.88 -6.77 15.27
N LEU A 113 5.91 -5.98 14.82
CA LEU A 113 6.00 -5.15 13.61
C LEU A 113 7.19 -4.17 13.67
N ARG A 114 7.35 -3.42 14.77
CA ARG A 114 8.50 -2.53 14.96
C ARG A 114 9.82 -3.30 14.89
N THR A 115 9.90 -4.50 15.47
CA THR A 115 11.09 -5.35 15.43
C THR A 115 11.40 -5.81 14.01
N ILE A 116 10.40 -6.25 13.25
CA ILE A 116 10.53 -6.65 11.83
C ILE A 116 11.08 -5.49 11.00
N TYR A 117 10.54 -4.29 11.16
CA TYR A 117 10.84 -3.13 10.31
C TYR A 117 11.98 -2.22 10.82
N THR A 118 12.69 -2.58 11.90
CA THR A 118 13.73 -1.71 12.50
C THR A 118 14.91 -1.43 11.55
N ASP A 119 15.44 -2.45 10.90
CA ASP A 119 16.64 -2.37 10.04
C ASP A 119 16.32 -2.62 8.55
N VAL A 120 15.05 -2.51 8.15
CA VAL A 120 14.58 -2.82 6.80
C VAL A 120 14.94 -1.71 5.81
N ASP A 121 15.63 -2.09 4.74
CA ASP A 121 16.10 -1.21 3.68
C ASP A 121 15.77 -1.80 2.30
N SER A 122 14.61 -1.43 1.78
CA SER A 122 14.07 -1.93 0.50
C SER A 122 14.94 -1.56 -0.73
N SER A 123 15.86 -0.60 -0.58
CA SER A 123 16.82 -0.24 -1.63
C SER A 123 17.86 -1.32 -1.91
N ARG A 124 18.08 -2.24 -0.95
CA ARG A 124 19.03 -3.36 -1.08
C ARG A 124 18.45 -4.58 -1.79
N ILE A 125 17.13 -4.63 -1.98
CA ILE A 125 16.45 -5.71 -2.68
C ILE A 125 16.69 -5.54 -4.18
N PRO A 126 17.22 -6.54 -4.91
CA PRO A 126 17.49 -6.41 -6.35
C PRO A 126 16.17 -6.35 -7.15
N ASP A 127 16.20 -5.70 -8.32
CA ASP A 127 14.99 -5.47 -9.14
C ASP A 127 14.24 -6.77 -9.49
N GLU A 128 14.97 -7.86 -9.73
CA GLU A 128 14.44 -9.21 -9.98
C GLU A 128 13.58 -9.75 -8.83
N GLN A 129 13.82 -9.34 -7.58
CA GLN A 129 13.06 -9.75 -6.40
C GLN A 129 11.86 -8.83 -6.09
N LEU A 130 11.64 -7.76 -6.87
CA LEU A 130 10.44 -6.93 -6.71
C LEU A 130 9.17 -7.70 -7.10
N LEU A 131 9.18 -8.37 -8.26
CA LEU A 131 8.07 -9.20 -8.72
C LEU A 131 8.22 -10.70 -8.38
N ASN A 132 9.44 -11.15 -8.03
CA ASN A 132 9.68 -12.51 -7.53
C ASN A 132 10.27 -12.48 -6.12
N PRO A 133 9.47 -12.15 -5.09
CA PRO A 133 9.92 -12.19 -3.70
C PRO A 133 10.40 -13.60 -3.31
N SER A 134 11.45 -13.62 -2.50
CA SER A 134 11.94 -14.84 -1.85
C SER A 134 10.86 -15.49 -0.99
N ASP A 135 10.95 -16.81 -0.81
CA ASP A 135 9.93 -17.59 -0.08
C ASP A 135 9.68 -17.07 1.34
N SER A 136 10.72 -16.58 2.00
CA SER A 136 10.68 -15.97 3.34
C SER A 136 10.11 -14.55 3.40
N ALA A 137 10.05 -13.83 2.28
CA ALA A 137 9.44 -12.50 2.20
C ALA A 137 7.94 -12.57 1.89
N ARG A 138 7.46 -13.68 1.29
CA ARG A 138 6.07 -13.85 0.88
C ARG A 138 5.12 -13.92 2.10
N PRO A 139 4.01 -13.17 2.10
CA PRO A 139 3.04 -13.20 3.17
C PRO A 139 2.08 -14.40 3.00
N TRP A 140 2.61 -15.63 3.11
CA TRP A 140 1.88 -16.88 2.82
C TRP A 140 0.53 -17.00 3.52
N ASP A 141 0.44 -16.59 4.80
CA ASP A 141 -0.83 -16.58 5.55
C ASP A 141 -1.88 -15.64 4.92
N LYS A 142 -1.45 -14.47 4.39
CA LYS A 142 -2.35 -13.52 3.70
C LYS A 142 -2.78 -14.07 2.34
N ILE A 143 -1.85 -14.67 1.59
CA ILE A 143 -2.15 -15.31 0.29
C ILE A 143 -3.19 -16.42 0.48
N ALA A 144 -2.98 -17.31 1.46
CA ALA A 144 -3.91 -18.40 1.78
C ALA A 144 -5.28 -17.87 2.25
N ALA A 145 -5.31 -16.87 3.13
CA ALA A 145 -6.56 -16.27 3.60
C ALA A 145 -7.34 -15.56 2.48
N PHE A 146 -6.66 -14.89 1.55
CA PHE A 146 -7.29 -14.27 0.40
C PHE A 146 -7.81 -15.31 -0.61
N ALA A 147 -7.05 -16.38 -0.86
CA ALA A 147 -7.49 -17.49 -1.71
C ALA A 147 -8.77 -18.16 -1.20
N ASP A 148 -8.87 -18.41 0.12
CA ASP A 148 -10.08 -18.94 0.76
C ASP A 148 -11.27 -17.95 0.67
N ALA A 149 -11.01 -16.65 0.88
CA ALA A 149 -12.04 -15.61 0.72
C ALA A 149 -12.59 -15.54 -0.72
N VAL A 150 -11.71 -15.64 -1.74
CA VAL A 150 -12.12 -15.68 -3.15
C VAL A 150 -12.84 -16.98 -3.51
N ALA A 151 -12.45 -18.12 -2.94
CA ALA A 151 -13.12 -19.40 -3.16
C ALA A 151 -14.52 -19.48 -2.53
N THR A 152 -14.74 -18.77 -1.42
CA THR A 152 -16.01 -18.77 -0.67
C THR A 152 -16.96 -17.63 -1.07
N THR A 153 -16.48 -16.57 -1.71
CA THR A 153 -17.30 -15.41 -2.09
C THR A 153 -17.84 -15.56 -3.52
N PRO A 154 -19.15 -15.36 -3.76
CA PRO A 154 -19.68 -15.29 -5.12
C PRO A 154 -19.07 -14.09 -5.86
N ARG A 155 -18.33 -14.34 -6.94
CA ARG A 155 -17.72 -13.27 -7.76
C ARG A 155 -18.76 -12.22 -8.15
N ARG A 156 -18.52 -10.97 -7.76
CA ARG A 156 -19.24 -9.84 -8.33
C ARG A 156 -18.84 -9.75 -9.80
N ARG A 157 -19.82 -9.71 -10.70
CA ARG A 157 -19.52 -9.31 -12.07
C ARG A 157 -19.15 -7.83 -12.03
N CYS A 158 -18.04 -7.47 -12.66
CA CYS A 158 -17.82 -6.10 -13.09
C CYS A 158 -18.95 -5.77 -14.07
N ASN A 159 -19.94 -4.98 -13.61
CA ASN A 159 -20.91 -4.43 -14.54
C ASN A 159 -20.15 -3.39 -15.36
N ALA A 160 -19.99 -3.67 -16.66
CA ALA A 160 -19.65 -2.61 -17.59
C ALA A 160 -20.85 -1.65 -17.63
N GLU A 161 -20.66 -0.42 -17.18
CA GLU A 161 -21.57 0.67 -17.49
C GLU A 161 -21.20 1.15 -18.91
N ASP A 162 -22.18 1.04 -19.82
CA ASP A 162 -22.14 1.43 -21.25
C ASP A 162 -22.19 2.97 -21.42
#